data_AF-M4RQ83-F1
#
_entry.id   AF-M4RQ83-F1
#
_cell.length_a   1.000
_cell.length_b   1.000
_cell.length_c   1.000
_cell.angle_alpha   90.00
_cell.angle_beta   90.00
_cell.angle_gamma   90.00
#
_symmetry.space_group_name_H-M   'P 1'
#
loop_
_entity.id
_entity.type
_entity.pdbx_description
1 polymer ?
#
loop_
_entity_poly.entity_id
_entity_poly.type
_entity_poly.pdbx_seq_one_letter_code
_entity_poly.pdbx_strand_id
1 'polypeptide(L)'
;MILIGDGLHNFLGGMVIAGVFIIDIRLGIVCWLAAATHEVPQELGDFAVLINGGWSKGSALLFNFLSGLTFLFGGVITYILSFQLDVSWLIPFAAGNFIYIGASDLIPKMSKDTDINLKSRAMTVVAFTSGIYLMILVMP
;
A
#
# COMPACT_ATOMS: atom_id res chain seq x y z
N MET A 1 -7.30 16.71 -0.24
CA MET A 1 -7.54 15.48 -1.03
C MET A 1 -6.66 14.32 -0.55
N ILE A 2 -5.38 14.57 -0.22
CA ILE A 2 -4.41 13.56 0.25
C ILE A 2 -4.98 12.69 1.39
N LEU A 3 -5.34 13.28 2.54
CA LEU A 3 -5.86 12.54 3.70
C LEU A 3 -7.09 11.66 3.42
N ILE A 4 -7.96 12.07 2.48
CA ILE A 4 -9.15 11.27 2.12
C ILE A 4 -8.72 10.08 1.24
N GLY A 5 -7.85 10.34 0.27
CA GLY A 5 -7.29 9.28 -0.58
C GLY A 5 -6.50 8.27 0.25
N ASP A 6 -5.65 8.77 1.16
CA ASP A 6 -4.87 7.96 2.08
C ASP A 6 -5.77 7.16 3.04
N GLY A 7 -6.81 7.76 3.61
CA GLY A 7 -7.78 7.04 4.43
C GLY A 7 -8.53 5.93 3.67
N LEU A 8 -8.85 6.13 2.38
CA LEU A 8 -9.45 5.07 1.56
C LEU A 8 -8.44 3.96 1.22
N HIS A 9 -7.19 4.33 0.94
CA HIS A 9 -6.10 3.39 0.71
C HIS A 9 -5.84 2.52 1.94
N ASN A 10 -5.67 3.15 3.10
CA ASN A 10 -5.49 2.48 4.39
C ASN A 10 -6.68 1.55 4.71
N PHE A 11 -7.92 2.02 4.56
CA PHE A 11 -9.12 1.20 4.74
C PHE A 11 -9.12 -0.07 3.88
N LEU A 12 -8.89 0.08 2.57
CA LEU A 12 -8.84 -1.06 1.64
C LEU A 12 -7.67 -1.99 1.97
N GLY A 13 -6.50 -1.44 2.30
CA GLY A 13 -5.35 -2.21 2.76
C GLY A 13 -5.67 -3.06 3.98
N GLY A 14 -6.37 -2.49 4.96
CA GLY A 14 -6.84 -3.19 6.16
C GLY A 14 -7.79 -4.34 5.84
N MET A 15 -8.73 -4.13 4.92
CA MET A 15 -9.65 -5.18 4.48
C MET A 15 -8.90 -6.36 3.86
N VAL A 16 -7.96 -6.06 2.96
CA VAL A 16 -7.18 -7.07 2.25
C VAL A 16 -6.31 -7.86 3.21
N ILE A 17 -5.54 -7.19 4.06
CA ILE A 17 -4.65 -7.86 5.02
C ILE A 17 -5.44 -8.76 5.97
N ALA A 18 -6.60 -8.30 6.47
CA ALA A 18 -7.46 -9.15 7.29
C ALA A 18 -7.98 -10.37 6.51
N GLY A 19 -8.41 -10.20 5.25
CA GLY A 19 -8.83 -11.29 4.38
C GLY A 19 -7.72 -12.34 4.17
N VAL A 20 -6.47 -11.88 3.98
CA VAL A 20 -5.31 -12.78 3.88
C VAL A 20 -5.08 -13.53 5.18
N PHE A 21 -5.11 -12.86 6.34
CA PHE A 21 -4.95 -13.51 7.65
C PHE A 21 -6.02 -14.57 7.94
N ILE A 22 -7.25 -14.35 7.46
CA ILE A 22 -8.36 -15.30 7.60
C ILE A 22 -8.11 -16.57 6.76
N ILE A 23 -7.48 -16.42 5.59
CA ILE A 23 -7.18 -17.54 4.69
C ILE A 23 -5.94 -18.31 5.14
N ASP A 24 -4.83 -17.61 5.37
CA ASP A 24 -3.57 -18.20 5.81
C ASP A 24 -2.77 -17.19 6.65
N ILE A 25 -2.44 -17.60 7.89
CA ILE A 25 -1.73 -16.72 8.83
C ILE A 25 -0.28 -16.44 8.42
N ARG A 26 0.41 -17.38 7.76
CA ARG A 26 1.79 -17.18 7.32
C ARG A 26 1.82 -16.17 6.18
N LEU A 27 0.92 -16.31 5.22
CA LEU A 27 0.73 -15.33 4.15
C LEU A 27 0.31 -13.97 4.71
N GLY A 28 -0.57 -13.96 5.72
CA GLY A 28 -1.00 -12.74 6.41
C GLY A 28 0.16 -11.95 7.02
N ILE A 29 1.06 -12.65 7.74
CA ILE A 29 2.27 -12.03 8.32
C ILE A 29 3.16 -11.43 7.22
N VAL A 30 3.39 -12.18 6.14
CA VAL A 30 4.20 -11.74 5.00
C VAL A 30 3.61 -10.49 4.36
N CYS A 31 2.33 -10.53 4.01
CA CYS A 31 1.66 -9.42 3.35
C CYS A 31 1.58 -8.19 4.26
N TRP A 32 1.38 -8.38 5.56
CA TRP A 32 1.37 -7.28 6.53
C TRP A 32 2.74 -6.62 6.67
N LEU A 33 3.82 -7.39 6.74
CA LEU A 33 5.17 -6.83 6.76
C LEU A 33 5.48 -6.06 5.47
N ALA A 34 5.11 -6.63 4.33
CA ALA A 34 5.26 -5.97 3.03
C ALA A 34 4.44 -4.67 2.93
N ALA A 35 3.21 -4.67 3.46
CA ALA A 35 2.38 -3.48 3.56
C ALA A 35 3.06 -2.41 4.43
N ALA A 36 3.44 -2.78 5.66
CA ALA A 36 4.10 -1.86 6.59
C ALA A 36 5.35 -1.21 6.00
N THR A 37 6.13 -1.93 5.19
CA THR A 37 7.34 -1.37 4.55
C THR A 37 7.07 -0.26 3.53
N HIS A 38 5.91 -0.22 2.87
CA HIS A 38 5.57 0.86 1.94
C HIS A 38 4.64 1.92 2.54
N GLU A 39 3.87 1.58 3.58
CA GLU A 39 3.07 2.56 4.33
C GLU A 39 3.95 3.56 5.09
N VAL A 40 5.06 3.13 5.73
CA VAL A 40 5.94 4.05 6.47
C VAL A 40 6.51 5.18 5.59
N PRO A 41 7.07 4.90 4.40
CA PRO A 41 7.47 5.95 3.46
C PRO A 41 6.31 6.81 2.95
N GLN A 42 5.14 6.21 2.69
CA GLN A 42 3.96 6.93 2.20
C GLN A 42 3.48 7.96 3.22
N GLU A 43 3.27 7.54 4.47
CA GLU A 43 2.81 8.38 5.56
C GLU A 43 3.81 9.51 5.88
N LEU A 44 5.12 9.24 5.79
CA LEU A 44 6.15 10.29 5.91
C LEU A 44 6.09 11.30 4.74
N GLY A 45 5.80 10.82 3.53
CA GLY A 45 5.57 11.65 2.36
C GLY A 45 4.35 12.55 2.52
N ASP A 46 3.23 11.99 2.94
CA ASP A 46 1.99 12.71 3.17
C ASP A 46 2.14 13.75 4.28
N PHE A 47 2.79 13.38 5.38
CA PHE A 47 3.18 14.33 6.43
C PHE A 47 4.00 15.49 5.85
N ALA A 48 5.03 15.20 5.04
CA ALA A 48 5.85 16.26 4.42
C ALA A 48 5.02 17.15 3.50
N VAL A 49 4.08 16.61 2.72
CA VAL A 49 3.20 17.39 1.86
C VAL A 49 2.27 18.28 2.67
N LEU A 50 1.70 17.78 3.79
CA LEU A 50 0.85 18.58 4.68
C LEU A 50 1.60 19.78 5.28
N ILE A 51 2.84 19.56 5.76
CA ILE A 51 3.69 20.64 6.27
C ILE A 51 3.97 21.68 5.18
N ASN A 52 4.33 21.26 3.98
CA ASN A 52 4.54 22.17 2.84
C ASN A 52 3.24 22.89 2.42
N GLY A 53 2.09 22.27 2.65
CA GLY A 53 0.77 22.86 2.46
C GLY A 53 0.34 23.84 3.56
N GLY A 54 1.21 24.19 4.50
CA GLY A 54 0.96 25.19 5.55
C GLY A 54 0.32 24.63 6.82
N TRP A 55 0.23 23.30 6.99
CA TRP A 55 -0.28 22.71 8.22
C TRP A 55 0.74 22.81 9.35
N SER A 56 0.25 22.94 10.58
CA SER A 56 1.11 22.81 11.76
C SER A 56 1.61 21.36 11.89
N LYS A 57 2.79 21.16 12.49
CA LYS A 57 3.35 19.81 12.73
C LYS A 57 2.41 18.90 13.49
N GLY A 58 1.75 19.42 14.53
CA GLY A 58 0.81 18.65 15.33
C GLY A 58 -0.44 18.25 14.55
N SER A 59 -1.02 19.19 13.79
CA SER A 59 -2.18 18.90 12.96
C SER A 59 -1.85 17.91 11.84
N ALA A 60 -0.73 18.11 11.14
CA ALA A 60 -0.29 17.20 10.08
C ALA A 60 -0.11 15.78 10.63
N LEU A 61 0.60 15.62 11.76
CA LEU A 61 0.81 14.31 12.37
C LEU A 61 -0.50 13.65 12.82
N LEU A 62 -1.38 14.42 13.48
CA LEU A 62 -2.65 13.91 13.99
C LEU A 62 -3.54 13.41 12.85
N PHE A 63 -3.75 14.21 11.83
CA PHE A 63 -4.68 13.85 10.75
C PHE A 63 -4.13 12.73 9.87
N ASN A 64 -2.81 12.68 9.67
CA ASN A 64 -2.13 11.58 8.99
C ASN A 64 -2.23 10.27 9.80
N PHE A 65 -2.08 10.34 11.12
CA PHE A 65 -2.34 9.19 11.98
C PHE A 65 -3.81 8.74 11.95
N LEU A 66 -4.76 9.70 11.95
CA LEU A 66 -6.19 9.41 11.87
C LEU A 66 -6.58 8.76 10.53
N SER A 67 -5.96 9.14 9.41
CA SER A 67 -6.17 8.44 8.13
C SER A 67 -5.60 7.02 8.20
N GLY A 68 -4.42 6.82 8.77
CA GLY A 68 -3.83 5.50 9.05
C GLY A 68 -4.73 4.57 9.87
N LEU A 69 -5.47 5.09 10.86
CA LEU A 69 -6.37 4.28 11.70
C LEU A 69 -7.51 3.62 10.92
N THR A 70 -7.86 4.11 9.73
CA THR A 70 -8.87 3.48 8.87
C THR A 70 -8.47 2.06 8.45
N PHE A 71 -7.18 1.73 8.45
CA PHE A 71 -6.67 0.37 8.26
C PHE A 71 -7.27 -0.61 9.27
N LEU A 72 -7.33 -0.23 10.55
CA LEU A 72 -7.91 -1.08 11.58
C LEU A 72 -9.42 -1.27 11.35
N PHE A 73 -10.13 -0.22 10.93
CA PHE A 73 -11.55 -0.30 10.62
C PHE A 73 -11.83 -1.25 9.45
N GLY A 74 -11.05 -1.18 8.37
CA GLY A 74 -11.17 -2.09 7.24
C GLY A 74 -10.93 -3.56 7.65
N GLY A 75 -9.93 -3.79 8.50
CA GLY A 75 -9.63 -5.12 9.01
C GLY A 75 -10.74 -5.69 9.90
N VAL A 76 -11.26 -4.89 10.84
CA VAL A 76 -12.37 -5.29 11.73
C VAL A 76 -13.63 -5.59 10.92
N ILE A 77 -13.98 -4.74 9.95
CA ILE A 77 -15.14 -4.97 9.08
C ILE A 77 -14.98 -6.27 8.31
N THR A 78 -13.81 -6.52 7.72
CA THR A 78 -13.56 -7.77 6.99
C THR A 78 -13.64 -8.99 7.88
N TYR A 79 -13.08 -8.91 9.09
CA TYR A 79 -13.18 -9.98 10.08
C TYR A 79 -14.64 -10.29 10.42
N ILE A 80 -15.47 -9.27 10.68
CA ILE A 80 -16.90 -9.47 10.97
C ILE A 80 -17.64 -10.06 9.75
N LEU A 81 -17.37 -9.54 8.54
CA LEU A 81 -18.00 -10.03 7.32
C LEU A 81 -17.62 -11.49 7.00
N SER A 82 -16.42 -11.93 7.38
CA SER A 82 -15.95 -13.30 7.15
C SER A 82 -16.81 -14.38 7.81
N PHE A 83 -17.58 -14.03 8.85
CA PHE A 83 -18.52 -14.97 9.48
C PHE A 83 -19.76 -15.27 8.63
N GLN A 84 -20.07 -14.42 7.66
CA GLN A 84 -21.30 -14.51 6.86
C GLN A 84 -21.04 -14.63 5.37
N LEU A 85 -19.90 -14.12 4.89
CA LEU A 85 -19.53 -14.02 3.49
C LEU A 85 -18.16 -14.63 3.27
N ASP A 86 -17.97 -15.23 2.10
CA ASP A 86 -16.62 -15.55 1.63
C ASP A 86 -15.89 -14.23 1.31
N VAL A 87 -14.78 -13.99 2.00
CA VAL A 87 -13.94 -12.80 1.83
C VAL A 87 -12.75 -13.06 0.91
N SER A 88 -12.62 -14.26 0.34
CA SER A 88 -11.48 -14.66 -0.49
C SER A 88 -11.34 -13.84 -1.76
N TRP A 89 -12.43 -13.24 -2.26
CA TRP A 89 -12.41 -12.33 -3.40
C TRP A 89 -11.62 -11.02 -3.14
N LEU A 90 -11.40 -10.65 -1.88
CA LEU A 90 -10.58 -9.48 -1.53
C LEU A 90 -9.13 -9.63 -1.99
N ILE A 91 -8.59 -10.85 -2.02
CA ILE A 91 -7.22 -11.11 -2.48
C ILE A 91 -7.03 -10.78 -3.97
N PRO A 92 -7.78 -11.39 -4.93
CA PRO A 92 -7.64 -11.05 -6.34
C PRO A 92 -8.06 -9.60 -6.64
N PHE A 93 -9.01 -9.04 -5.89
CA PHE A 93 -9.35 -7.61 -5.99
C PHE A 93 -8.16 -6.71 -5.65
N ALA A 94 -7.46 -6.99 -4.53
CA ALA A 94 -6.28 -6.26 -4.12
C ALA A 94 -5.13 -6.38 -5.12
N ALA A 95 -4.85 -7.61 -5.57
CA ALA A 95 -3.82 -7.88 -6.56
C ALA A 95 -4.09 -7.09 -7.84
N GLY A 96 -5.35 -7.07 -8.29
CA GLY A 96 -5.79 -6.25 -9.43
C GLY A 96 -5.56 -4.76 -9.23
N ASN A 97 -5.89 -4.23 -8.04
CA ASN A 97 -5.67 -2.81 -7.73
C ASN A 97 -4.18 -2.43 -7.74
N PHE A 98 -3.30 -3.24 -7.15
CA PHE A 98 -1.85 -3.00 -7.18
C PHE A 98 -1.27 -3.12 -8.60
N ILE A 99 -1.74 -4.08 -9.39
CA ILE A 99 -1.34 -4.19 -10.81
C ILE A 99 -1.81 -2.96 -11.58
N TYR A 100 -3.05 -2.51 -11.35
CA TYR A 100 -3.60 -1.32 -12.00
C TYR A 100 -2.79 -0.07 -11.66
N ILE A 101 -2.55 0.23 -10.38
CA ILE A 101 -1.74 1.38 -9.94
C ILE A 101 -0.31 1.28 -10.50
N GLY A 102 0.29 0.10 -10.43
CA GLY A 102 1.60 -0.16 -11.02
C GLY A 102 1.66 0.18 -12.51
N ALA A 103 0.64 -0.23 -13.26
CA ALA A 103 0.57 -0.05 -14.70
C ALA A 103 0.13 1.35 -15.14
N SER A 104 -0.82 1.98 -14.44
CA SER A 104 -1.40 3.28 -14.81
C SER A 104 -0.59 4.46 -14.30
N ASP A 105 0.08 4.32 -13.16
CA ASP A 105 0.72 5.43 -12.47
C ASP A 105 2.24 5.30 -12.48
N LEU A 106 2.78 4.17 -12.03
CA LEU A 106 4.24 3.98 -11.89
C LEU A 106 4.95 3.84 -13.24
N ILE A 107 4.49 2.95 -14.11
CA ILE A 107 5.12 2.72 -15.43
C ILE A 107 5.13 3.99 -16.30
N PRO A 108 4.04 4.75 -16.45
CA PRO A 108 4.04 5.94 -17.29
C PRO A 108 4.90 7.07 -16.73
N LYS A 109 5.02 7.18 -15.40
CA LYS A 109 5.83 8.20 -14.75
C LYS A 109 7.33 7.92 -14.91
N MET A 110 7.73 6.65 -14.77
CA MET A 110 9.10 6.21 -15.11
C MET A 110 9.44 6.38 -16.59
N SER A 111 8.46 6.24 -17.49
CA SER A 111 8.66 6.39 -18.93
C SER A 111 8.72 7.85 -19.39
N LYS A 112 8.17 8.80 -18.62
CA LYS A 112 8.11 10.23 -18.98
C LYS A 112 9.38 11.01 -18.67
N ASP A 113 10.20 10.54 -17.74
CA ASP A 113 11.51 11.14 -17.49
C ASP A 113 12.47 10.72 -18.62
N THR A 114 12.54 11.54 -19.66
CA THR A 114 13.39 11.33 -20.85
C THR A 114 14.88 11.62 -20.60
N ASP A 115 15.23 12.26 -19.47
CA ASP A 115 16.59 12.63 -19.07
C ASP A 115 17.28 11.63 -18.12
N ILE A 116 16.71 10.44 -17.93
CA ILE A 116 17.31 9.41 -17.06
C ILE A 116 18.48 8.74 -17.78
N ASN A 117 19.69 8.92 -17.26
CA ASN A 117 20.88 8.14 -17.65
C ASN A 117 20.58 6.63 -17.67
N LEU A 118 21.09 5.91 -18.68
CA LEU A 118 21.01 4.46 -18.83
C LEU A 118 21.30 3.69 -17.52
N LYS A 119 22.23 4.18 -16.69
CA LYS A 119 22.56 3.61 -15.38
C LYS A 119 21.38 3.65 -14.40
N SER A 120 20.65 4.75 -14.32
CA SER A 120 19.49 4.89 -13.44
C SER A 120 18.31 4.05 -13.94
N ARG A 121 18.11 3.96 -15.25
CA ARG A 121 17.13 3.02 -15.85
C ARG A 121 17.43 1.57 -15.49
N ALA A 122 18.69 1.15 -15.63
CA ALA A 122 19.12 -0.19 -15.23
C ALA A 122 18.89 -0.45 -13.74
N MET A 123 19.19 0.54 -12.88
CA MET A 123 18.97 0.45 -11.44
C MET A 123 17.49 0.28 -11.09
N THR A 124 16.58 0.98 -11.78
CA THR A 124 15.14 0.83 -11.55
C THR A 124 14.62 -0.54 -12.01
N VAL A 125 15.09 -1.05 -13.16
CA VAL A 125 14.74 -2.40 -13.62
C VAL A 125 15.25 -3.46 -12.64
N VAL A 126 16.49 -3.32 -12.16
CA VAL A 126 17.06 -4.21 -11.13
C VAL A 126 16.27 -4.12 -9.83
N ALA A 127 15.92 -2.92 -9.35
CA ALA A 127 15.12 -2.74 -8.15
C ALA A 127 13.74 -3.40 -8.30
N PHE A 128 13.04 -3.16 -9.41
CA PHE A 128 11.73 -3.74 -9.69
C PHE A 128 11.78 -5.27 -9.77
N THR A 129 12.70 -5.83 -10.55
CA THR A 129 12.88 -7.29 -10.68
C THR A 129 13.34 -7.94 -9.38
N SER A 130 14.19 -7.27 -8.59
CA SER A 130 14.58 -7.75 -7.26
C SER A 130 13.40 -7.76 -6.29
N GLY A 131 12.51 -6.76 -6.35
CA GLY A 131 11.29 -6.72 -5.56
C GLY A 131 10.35 -7.88 -5.91
N ILE A 132 10.15 -8.16 -7.20
CA ILE A 132 9.38 -9.32 -7.66
C ILE A 132 10.02 -10.63 -7.17
N TYR A 133 11.34 -10.77 -7.33
CA TYR A 133 12.05 -11.97 -6.90
C TYR A 133 11.95 -12.21 -5.38
N LEU A 134 12.05 -11.13 -4.60
CA LEU A 134 11.90 -11.18 -3.14
C LEU A 134 10.46 -11.57 -2.76
N MET A 135 9.45 -11.08 -3.47
CA MET A 135 8.06 -11.53 -3.27
C MET A 135 7.88 -13.02 -3.58
N ILE A 136 8.48 -13.52 -4.67
CA ILE A 136 8.42 -14.94 -5.04
C ILE A 136 9.08 -15.83 -3.98
N LEU A 137 10.21 -15.41 -3.41
CA LEU A 137 10.89 -16.17 -2.36
C LEU A 137 10.13 -16.24 -1.04
N VAL A 138 9.30 -15.24 -0.77
CA VAL A 138 8.52 -15.15 0.48
C VAL A 138 7.13 -15.79 0.32
N MET A 139 6.64 -15.95 -0.91
CA MET A 139 5.43 -16.72 -1.19
C MET A 139 5.69 -18.24 -1.02
N PRO A 140 4.88 -18.95 -0.21
CA PRO A 140 5.02 -20.39 0.02
C PRO A 140 4.64 -21.26 -1.18
#